data_AF-A0AAE1TJ91-F1
#
_entry.id   AF-A0AAE1TJ91-F1
#
_cell.length_a   1.000
_cell.length_b   1.000
_cell.length_c   1.000
_cell.angle_alpha   90.00
_cell.angle_beta   90.00
_cell.angle_gamma   90.00
#
_symmetry.space_group_name_H-M   'P 1'
#
loop_
_entity.id
_entity.type
_entity.pdbx_description
1 polymer ?
#
loop_
_entity_poly.entity_id
_entity_poly.type
_entity_poly.pdbx_seq_one_letter_code
_entity_poly.pdbx_strand_id
1 'polypeptide(L)'
;MRKIMHLPPDTPLGFFSSPRAGGLGVKCFTTGIPVSRCNMYPRLAGSSSDPSILSISREWLAKEGFDLEELPKSAPSDSWDSDWWSSVDGAGCRGSATLPSFSGWVRAGTRLMSRGEFVSAIKLRGNVLSTRSREARGRRERPVLCRHGCQRPETLGHIQQSCPVTHGWRVQRHDKIVTAICKHLGDRGWEVLREPNIPTPNGLRKPDLVFWNSVQSFVVDVQVCADMGVATPNDAHERIRDYYNTPIIRQWVNGRSGKPPVFSSIVMNWRGAWAQASYNTFKALGGTDELGKLITVRMLEDSVRMYRMFCGAGALRNVH
;
A
#
# COMPACT_ATOMS: atom_id res chain seq x y z
N MET A 1 -4.77 21.50 -0.23
CA MET A 1 -4.33 20.15 0.15
C MET A 1 -2.84 20.06 0.49
N ARG A 2 -1.91 20.40 -0.43
CA ARG A 2 -0.45 20.36 -0.16
C ARG A 2 -0.02 21.07 1.13
N LYS A 3 -0.51 22.29 1.38
CA LYS A 3 -0.24 23.05 2.62
C LYS A 3 -0.69 22.31 3.90
N ILE A 4 -1.91 21.75 3.89
CA ILE A 4 -2.51 21.08 5.05
C ILE A 4 -1.73 19.81 5.44
N MET A 5 -1.32 19.03 4.44
CA MET A 5 -0.53 17.80 4.63
C MET A 5 0.98 18.02 4.55
N HIS A 6 1.44 19.28 4.53
CA HIS A 6 2.85 19.66 4.42
C HIS A 6 3.60 18.93 3.28
N LEU A 7 2.92 18.67 2.16
CA LEU A 7 3.48 17.95 1.02
C LEU A 7 4.39 18.88 0.19
N PRO A 8 5.48 18.34 -0.38
CA PRO A 8 6.34 19.11 -1.28
C PRO A 8 5.56 19.76 -2.45
N PRO A 9 5.96 20.96 -2.92
CA PRO A 9 5.30 21.63 -4.04
C PRO A 9 5.28 20.81 -5.33
N ASP A 10 6.26 19.93 -5.53
CA ASP A 10 6.40 19.05 -6.69
C ASP A 10 5.61 17.73 -6.56
N THR A 11 4.79 17.56 -5.53
CA THR A 11 3.97 16.35 -5.36
C THR A 11 3.00 16.18 -6.54
N PRO A 12 3.03 15.06 -7.29
CA PRO A 12 2.20 14.88 -8.48
C PRO A 12 0.70 15.07 -8.23
N LEU A 13 -0.02 15.64 -9.20
CA LEU A 13 -1.47 15.83 -9.10
C LEU A 13 -2.24 14.50 -9.07
N GLY A 14 -1.78 13.51 -9.83
CA GLY A 14 -2.34 12.15 -9.82
C GLY A 14 -2.40 11.53 -8.43
N PHE A 15 -1.41 11.80 -7.56
CA PHE A 15 -1.43 11.31 -6.17
C PHE A 15 -2.68 11.73 -5.40
N PHE A 16 -3.26 12.91 -5.68
CA PHE A 16 -4.48 13.36 -5.01
C PHE A 16 -5.72 12.65 -5.55
N SER A 17 -5.81 12.49 -6.87
CA SER A 17 -7.04 12.10 -7.57
C SER A 17 -7.21 10.60 -7.80
N SER A 18 -6.17 9.79 -7.53
CA SER A 18 -6.08 8.39 -7.96
C SER A 18 -6.23 7.35 -6.83
N PRO A 19 -7.41 7.19 -6.20
CA PRO A 19 -7.58 6.31 -5.04
C PRO A 19 -7.34 4.83 -5.35
N ARG A 20 -7.73 4.37 -6.55
CA ARG A 20 -7.56 2.96 -6.99
C ARG A 20 -6.10 2.62 -7.26
N ALA A 21 -5.31 3.61 -7.64
CA ALA A 21 -3.88 3.50 -7.93
C ALA A 21 -3.00 3.92 -6.73
N GLY A 22 -3.55 3.98 -5.52
CA GLY A 22 -2.79 4.21 -4.29
C GLY A 22 -2.65 5.67 -3.84
N GLY A 23 -3.29 6.59 -4.57
CA GLY A 23 -3.46 8.00 -4.20
C GLY A 23 -4.53 8.23 -3.12
N LEU A 24 -4.91 9.49 -2.94
CA LEU A 24 -5.70 9.95 -1.79
C LEU A 24 -7.22 9.93 -2.02
N GLY A 25 -7.67 9.94 -3.27
CA GLY A 25 -9.10 10.00 -3.59
C GLY A 25 -9.75 11.36 -3.35
N VAL A 26 -8.97 12.44 -3.40
CA VAL A 26 -9.46 13.81 -3.37
C VAL A 26 -10.00 14.15 -4.75
N LYS A 27 -11.27 14.54 -4.83
CA LYS A 27 -11.91 14.93 -6.10
C LYS A 27 -11.18 16.15 -6.69
N CYS A 28 -10.74 16.05 -7.93
CA CYS A 28 -10.32 17.21 -8.71
C CYS A 28 -11.58 17.98 -9.13
N PHE A 29 -11.77 19.20 -8.62
CA PHE A 29 -12.95 19.99 -8.95
C PHE A 29 -12.93 20.50 -10.39
N THR A 30 -11.76 20.82 -10.94
CA THR A 30 -11.61 21.28 -12.33
C THR A 30 -12.14 20.26 -13.32
N THR A 31 -11.84 18.97 -13.12
CA THR A 31 -12.38 17.90 -13.98
C THR A 31 -13.73 17.37 -13.51
N GLY A 32 -13.99 17.40 -12.20
CA GLY A 32 -15.16 16.80 -11.60
C GLY A 32 -16.42 17.65 -11.67
N ILE A 33 -16.32 18.98 -11.64
CA ILE A 33 -17.48 19.89 -11.73
C ILE A 33 -18.13 19.80 -13.12
N PRO A 34 -17.39 19.92 -14.25
CA PRO A 34 -17.98 19.78 -15.58
C PRO A 34 -18.75 18.47 -15.74
N VAL A 35 -18.13 17.33 -15.37
CA VAL A 35 -18.78 16.01 -15.45
C VAL A 35 -20.01 15.91 -14.56
N SER A 36 -19.96 16.49 -13.36
CA SER A 36 -21.12 16.48 -12.46
C SER A 36 -22.28 17.29 -13.07
N ARG A 37 -21.97 18.39 -13.76
CA ARG A 37 -22.95 19.21 -14.49
C ARG A 37 -23.48 18.47 -15.74
N CYS A 38 -22.61 17.84 -16.52
CA CYS A 38 -22.99 16.97 -17.65
C CYS A 38 -23.93 15.83 -17.22
N ASN A 39 -23.78 15.30 -16.00
CA ASN A 39 -24.70 14.28 -15.48
C ASN A 39 -26.01 14.87 -14.90
N MET A 40 -25.96 16.08 -14.37
CA MET A 40 -27.07 16.72 -13.65
C MET A 40 -28.06 17.39 -14.59
N TYR A 41 -27.59 18.23 -15.52
CA TYR A 41 -28.45 19.04 -16.38
C TYR A 41 -29.36 18.22 -17.32
N PRO A 42 -28.93 17.09 -17.91
CA PRO A 42 -29.82 16.22 -18.69
C PRO A 42 -30.90 15.56 -17.83
N ARG A 43 -30.56 15.17 -16.59
CA ARG A 43 -31.52 14.59 -15.66
C ARG A 43 -32.57 15.63 -15.26
N LEU A 44 -32.14 16.83 -14.92
CA LEU A 44 -33.04 17.95 -14.63
C LEU A 44 -33.92 18.29 -15.84
N ALA A 45 -33.36 18.27 -17.05
CA ALA A 45 -34.09 18.51 -18.28
C ALA A 45 -35.12 17.40 -18.60
N GLY A 46 -34.83 16.16 -18.23
CA GLY A 46 -35.73 15.02 -18.44
C GLY A 46 -36.78 14.82 -17.34
N SER A 47 -36.54 15.31 -16.12
CA SER A 47 -37.41 15.07 -14.95
C SER A 47 -38.23 16.28 -14.49
N SER A 48 -37.89 17.49 -14.94
CA SER A 48 -38.57 18.72 -14.53
C SER A 48 -39.63 19.14 -15.55
N SER A 49 -40.82 19.51 -15.07
CA SER A 49 -41.87 20.16 -15.86
C SER A 49 -41.77 21.69 -15.84
N ASP A 50 -40.86 22.28 -15.05
CA ASP A 50 -40.67 23.73 -14.93
C ASP A 50 -39.92 24.30 -16.15
N PRO A 51 -40.54 25.20 -16.95
CA PRO A 51 -39.93 25.78 -18.15
C PRO A 51 -38.61 26.54 -17.90
N SER A 52 -38.44 27.15 -16.73
CA SER A 52 -37.24 27.92 -16.36
C SER A 52 -36.05 26.99 -16.09
N ILE A 53 -36.30 25.85 -15.47
CA ILE A 53 -35.27 24.82 -15.22
C ILE A 53 -34.86 24.17 -16.55
N LEU A 54 -35.81 23.95 -17.45
CA LEU A 54 -35.53 23.42 -18.79
C LEU A 54 -34.68 24.39 -19.63
N SER A 55 -35.00 25.69 -19.60
CA SER A 55 -34.25 26.70 -20.37
C SER A 55 -32.81 26.82 -19.88
N ILE A 56 -32.60 26.96 -18.56
CA ILE A 56 -31.27 27.06 -17.95
C ILE A 56 -30.43 25.81 -18.24
N SER A 57 -31.04 24.63 -18.15
CA SER A 57 -30.34 23.36 -18.40
C SER A 57 -29.89 23.23 -19.86
N ARG A 58 -30.76 23.60 -20.81
CA ARG A 58 -30.46 23.56 -22.25
C ARG A 58 -29.45 24.63 -22.66
N GLU A 59 -29.58 25.84 -22.13
CA GLU A 59 -28.65 26.95 -22.41
C GLU A 59 -27.23 26.63 -21.94
N TRP A 60 -27.09 26.03 -20.75
CA TRP A 60 -25.77 25.62 -20.25
C TRP A 60 -25.16 24.50 -21.10
N LEU A 61 -25.94 23.48 -21.47
CA LEU A 61 -25.46 22.38 -22.33
C LEU A 61 -24.99 22.89 -23.70
N ALA A 62 -25.77 23.80 -24.31
CA ALA A 62 -25.41 24.42 -25.59
C ALA A 62 -24.12 25.25 -25.50
N LYS A 63 -23.95 26.01 -24.41
CA LYS A 63 -22.75 26.85 -24.20
C LYS A 63 -21.46 26.04 -24.08
N GLU A 64 -21.54 24.86 -23.48
CA GLU A 64 -20.38 23.98 -23.28
C GLU A 64 -20.14 23.03 -24.46
N GLY A 65 -20.97 23.10 -25.51
CA GLY A 65 -20.82 22.30 -26.72
C GLY A 65 -21.13 20.81 -26.52
N PHE A 66 -21.93 20.45 -25.52
CA PHE A 66 -22.34 19.07 -25.30
C PHE A 66 -23.70 18.79 -25.94
N ASP A 67 -23.75 17.80 -26.84
CA ASP A 67 -25.01 17.19 -27.25
C ASP A 67 -25.53 16.24 -26.16
N LEU A 68 -26.83 16.21 -25.93
CA LEU A 68 -27.47 15.36 -24.91
C LEU A 68 -27.18 13.86 -25.14
N GLU A 69 -26.87 13.46 -26.37
CA GLU A 69 -26.51 12.09 -26.75
C GLU A 69 -25.01 11.77 -26.64
N GLU A 70 -24.13 12.79 -26.61
CA GLU A 70 -22.66 12.63 -26.62
C GLU A 70 -21.97 12.93 -25.27
N LEU A 71 -22.75 13.00 -24.19
CA LEU A 71 -22.21 13.37 -22.88
C LEU A 71 -21.17 12.36 -22.37
N PRO A 72 -20.03 12.83 -21.83
CA PRO A 72 -19.07 11.96 -21.19
C PRO A 72 -19.71 11.31 -19.95
N LYS A 73 -20.02 10.01 -20.07
CA LYS A 73 -20.64 9.19 -19.00
C LYS A 73 -19.76 9.07 -17.75
N SER A 74 -18.47 9.45 -17.84
CA SER A 74 -17.55 9.51 -16.73
C SER A 74 -16.53 10.64 -16.92
N ALA A 75 -16.02 11.16 -15.81
CA ALA A 75 -14.80 11.96 -15.84
C ALA A 75 -13.67 11.09 -16.38
N PRO A 76 -12.65 11.64 -17.07
CA PRO A 76 -11.42 10.90 -17.31
C PRO A 76 -10.75 10.60 -15.95
N SER A 77 -11.20 9.55 -15.26
CA SER A 77 -10.55 9.02 -14.05
C SER A 77 -9.27 8.30 -14.43
N ASP A 78 -9.24 7.75 -15.64
CA ASP A 78 -8.16 6.89 -16.11
C ASP A 78 -6.92 7.72 -16.52
N SER A 79 -7.09 9.02 -16.80
CA SER A 79 -5.94 9.91 -17.05
C SER A 79 -5.11 10.13 -15.78
N TRP A 80 -5.75 10.32 -14.63
CA TRP A 80 -5.02 10.57 -13.37
C TRP A 80 -4.25 9.36 -12.87
N ASP A 81 -4.81 8.15 -13.02
CA ASP A 81 -4.13 6.91 -12.64
C ASP A 81 -2.87 6.70 -13.51
N SER A 82 -2.97 6.95 -14.82
CA SER A 82 -1.83 6.92 -15.75
C SER A 82 -0.78 7.98 -15.41
N ASP A 83 -1.21 9.23 -15.17
CA ASP A 83 -0.33 10.34 -14.76
C ASP A 83 0.39 10.05 -13.44
N TRP A 84 -0.30 9.40 -12.51
CA TRP A 84 0.29 8.99 -11.24
C TRP A 84 1.38 7.94 -11.46
N TRP A 85 1.07 6.86 -12.18
CA TRP A 85 2.02 5.78 -12.44
C TRP A 85 3.19 6.16 -13.33
N SER A 86 3.04 7.15 -14.21
CA SER A 86 4.15 7.66 -15.03
C SER A 86 5.13 8.51 -14.22
N SER A 87 4.71 9.04 -13.07
CA SER A 87 5.58 9.80 -12.18
C SER A 87 6.59 8.90 -11.43
N VAL A 88 7.78 9.42 -11.14
CA VAL A 88 8.79 8.72 -10.30
C VAL A 88 8.23 8.36 -8.92
N ASP A 89 7.34 9.18 -8.39
CA ASP A 89 6.75 9.00 -7.07
C ASP A 89 5.68 7.88 -7.06
N GLY A 90 4.94 7.73 -8.17
CA GLY A 90 3.84 6.77 -8.31
C GLY A 90 4.11 5.52 -9.12
N ALA A 91 5.27 5.42 -9.78
CA ALA A 91 5.65 4.24 -10.55
C ALA A 91 5.54 2.92 -9.76
N GLY A 92 5.91 2.94 -8.47
CA GLY A 92 5.81 1.77 -7.57
C GLY A 92 4.39 1.38 -7.17
N CYS A 93 3.39 2.17 -7.55
CA CYS A 93 1.99 1.79 -7.41
C CYS A 93 1.45 1.07 -8.65
N ARG A 94 2.22 0.96 -9.74
CA ARG A 94 1.82 0.22 -10.94
C ARG A 94 1.74 -1.28 -10.61
N GLY A 95 0.64 -1.92 -11.01
CA GLY A 95 0.42 -3.36 -10.73
C GLY A 95 0.11 -3.70 -9.26
N SER A 96 0.20 -2.73 -8.35
CA SER A 96 -0.26 -2.89 -6.97
C SER A 96 -1.69 -2.39 -6.86
N ALA A 97 -2.66 -3.30 -7.04
CA ALA A 97 -4.07 -2.96 -6.79
C ALA A 97 -4.21 -2.49 -5.34
N THR A 98 -4.63 -1.24 -5.15
CA THR A 98 -4.90 -0.75 -3.80
C THR A 98 -6.21 -1.35 -3.33
N LEU A 99 -6.14 -2.29 -2.40
CA LEU A 99 -7.33 -2.89 -1.78
C LEU A 99 -8.05 -1.82 -0.95
N PRO A 100 -9.26 -1.37 -1.35
CA PRO A 100 -9.96 -0.28 -0.69
C PRO A 100 -10.18 -0.54 0.81
N SER A 101 -10.43 -1.80 1.18
CA SER A 101 -10.62 -2.25 2.56
C SER A 101 -9.44 -1.88 3.47
N PHE A 102 -8.21 -2.12 3.00
CA PHE A 102 -7.01 -1.91 3.83
C PHE A 102 -6.39 -0.53 3.64
N SER A 103 -6.66 0.17 2.53
CA SER A 103 -6.29 1.58 2.35
C SER A 103 -7.33 2.56 2.88
N GLY A 104 -8.47 2.08 3.42
CA GLY A 104 -9.55 2.91 3.90
C GLY A 104 -9.15 3.90 5.00
N TRP A 105 -8.03 3.66 5.70
CA TRP A 105 -7.47 4.60 6.68
C TRP A 105 -7.18 5.98 6.10
N VAL A 106 -6.88 6.08 4.80
CA VAL A 106 -6.62 7.36 4.12
C VAL A 106 -7.86 8.27 4.12
N ARG A 107 -9.06 7.68 4.01
CA ARG A 107 -10.34 8.41 3.87
C ARG A 107 -11.18 8.42 5.12
N ALA A 108 -11.10 7.37 5.95
CA ALA A 108 -11.94 7.21 7.13
C ALA A 108 -11.65 8.24 8.23
N GLY A 109 -10.51 8.94 8.15
CA GLY A 109 -9.97 9.69 9.28
C GLY A 109 -9.54 8.72 10.37
N THR A 110 -8.33 8.87 10.90
CA THR A 110 -7.81 7.89 11.86
C THR A 110 -7.72 8.47 13.25
N ARG A 111 -8.49 7.93 14.20
CA ARG A 111 -8.10 7.93 15.62
C ARG A 111 -6.90 7.00 15.89
N LEU A 112 -6.45 6.26 14.87
CA LEU A 112 -5.36 5.29 14.96
C LEU A 112 -3.97 5.92 15.00
N MET A 113 -3.81 7.11 14.42
CA MET A 113 -2.52 7.82 14.34
C MET A 113 -2.66 9.25 14.86
N SER A 114 -1.59 9.81 15.41
CA SER A 114 -1.51 11.26 15.62
C SER A 114 -1.53 12.00 14.27
N ARG A 115 -1.87 13.30 14.29
CA ARG A 115 -1.83 14.15 13.08
C ARG A 115 -0.47 14.10 12.36
N GLY A 116 0.62 14.13 13.12
CA GLY A 116 1.98 14.11 12.56
C GLY A 116 2.36 12.77 11.94
N GLU A 117 1.93 11.66 12.54
CA GLU A 117 2.12 10.32 11.99
C GLU A 117 1.30 10.10 10.73
N PHE A 118 0.03 10.51 10.73
CA PHE A 118 -0.83 10.46 9.55
C PHE A 118 -0.18 11.18 8.37
N VAL A 119 0.27 12.44 8.56
CA VAL A 119 0.96 13.21 7.52
C VAL A 119 2.23 12.50 7.04
N SER A 120 3.01 11.91 7.96
CA SER A 120 4.24 11.20 7.61
C SER A 120 3.96 9.90 6.85
N ALA A 121 2.90 9.17 7.21
CA ALA A 121 2.46 7.96 6.53
C ALA A 121 1.95 8.28 5.12
N ILE A 122 1.22 9.38 4.94
CA ILE A 122 0.82 9.87 3.61
C ILE A 122 2.04 10.24 2.76
N LYS A 123 3.03 10.92 3.35
CA LYS A 123 4.28 11.26 2.64
C LYS A 123 5.08 10.01 2.24
N LEU A 124 5.15 9.02 3.13
CA LEU A 124 5.77 7.74 2.85
C LEU A 124 5.04 7.05 1.69
N ARG A 125 3.72 6.86 1.81
CA ARG A 125 2.88 6.23 0.78
C ARG A 125 3.01 6.90 -0.58
N GLY A 126 3.10 8.22 -0.61
CA GLY A 126 3.27 9.02 -1.83
C GLY A 126 4.71 9.09 -2.35
N ASN A 127 5.69 8.46 -1.71
CA ASN A 127 7.13 8.59 -2.03
C ASN A 127 7.68 10.02 -2.00
N VAL A 128 7.12 10.86 -1.14
CA VAL A 128 7.46 12.30 -1.07
C VAL A 128 8.20 12.70 0.20
N LEU A 129 8.68 11.73 0.97
CA LEU A 129 9.65 11.98 2.04
C LEU A 129 11.00 12.43 1.43
N SER A 130 11.73 13.25 2.17
CA SER A 130 13.01 13.80 1.72
C SER A 130 14.07 12.71 1.69
N THR A 131 14.59 12.43 0.50
CA THR A 131 15.78 11.58 0.35
C THR A 131 16.76 12.29 -0.56
N ARG A 132 18.04 11.92 -0.49
CA ARG A 132 19.07 12.47 -1.38
C ARG A 132 18.70 12.31 -2.86
N SER A 133 18.17 11.16 -3.27
CA SER A 133 17.69 10.97 -4.64
C SER A 133 16.53 11.89 -5.02
N ARG A 134 15.65 12.25 -4.07
CA ARG A 134 14.56 13.19 -4.31
C ARG A 134 15.05 14.64 -4.37
N GLU A 135 15.94 15.01 -3.46
CA GLU A 135 16.53 16.35 -3.36
C GLU A 135 17.43 16.71 -4.55
N ALA A 136 18.00 15.70 -5.21
CA ALA A 136 18.82 15.85 -6.42
C ALA A 136 18.01 15.98 -7.72
N ARG A 137 16.67 15.85 -7.67
CA ARG A 137 15.84 16.04 -8.87
C ARG A 137 15.99 17.47 -9.39
N GLY A 138 16.39 17.61 -10.65
CA GLY A 138 16.67 18.91 -11.28
C GLY A 138 17.94 19.60 -10.76
N ARG A 139 18.78 18.93 -9.95
CA ARG A 139 19.97 19.49 -9.29
C ARG A 139 21.12 18.49 -9.35
N ARG A 140 21.94 18.59 -10.40
CA ARG A 140 23.01 17.61 -10.71
C ARG A 140 24.13 17.59 -9.67
N GLU A 141 24.31 18.68 -8.93
CA GLU A 141 25.34 18.86 -7.91
C GLU A 141 25.03 18.17 -6.58
N ARG A 142 23.78 17.75 -6.37
CA ARG A 142 23.34 17.15 -5.10
C ARG A 142 23.73 15.67 -5.04
N PRO A 143 24.18 15.19 -3.86
CA PRO A 143 24.51 13.78 -3.70
C PRO A 143 23.24 12.92 -3.83
N VAL A 144 23.34 11.80 -4.57
CA VAL A 144 22.25 10.83 -4.75
C VAL A 144 22.45 9.58 -3.89
N LEU A 145 23.70 9.26 -3.56
CA LEU A 145 24.06 8.06 -2.82
C LEU A 145 23.67 8.15 -1.34
N CYS A 146 23.39 6.98 -0.76
CA CYS A 146 23.06 6.80 0.66
C CYS A 146 24.02 7.57 1.57
N ARG A 147 23.46 8.38 2.47
CA ARG A 147 24.21 9.16 3.47
C ARG A 147 25.03 8.34 4.45
N HIS A 148 24.80 7.03 4.50
CA HIS A 148 25.54 6.09 5.33
C HIS A 148 26.55 5.24 4.55
N GLY A 149 26.84 5.59 3.29
CA GLY A 149 27.98 5.03 2.55
C GLY A 149 27.76 3.64 1.95
N CYS A 150 26.53 3.11 1.91
CA CYS A 150 26.27 1.77 1.37
C CYS A 150 26.29 1.67 -0.17
N GLN A 151 26.81 2.69 -0.87
CA GLN A 151 26.99 2.73 -2.34
C GLN A 151 25.72 2.44 -3.18
N ARG A 152 24.53 2.75 -2.65
CA ARG A 152 23.27 2.68 -3.39
C ARG A 152 22.58 4.05 -3.41
N PRO A 153 21.76 4.36 -4.44
CA PRO A 153 20.91 5.54 -4.42
C PRO A 153 20.03 5.57 -3.17
N GLU A 154 20.00 6.72 -2.49
CA GLU A 154 19.16 6.93 -1.33
C GLU A 154 17.70 7.19 -1.74
N THR A 155 16.98 6.12 -2.03
CA THR A 155 15.54 6.14 -2.27
C THR A 155 14.79 5.66 -1.03
N LEU A 156 13.48 5.92 -0.96
CA LEU A 156 12.67 5.30 0.08
C LEU A 156 12.68 3.78 -0.04
N GLY A 157 12.59 3.23 -1.26
CA GLY A 157 12.76 1.79 -1.48
C GLY A 157 14.06 1.25 -0.87
N HIS A 158 15.19 1.93 -1.07
CA HIS A 158 16.45 1.56 -0.44
C HIS A 158 16.38 1.59 1.09
N ILE A 159 15.94 2.71 1.68
CA ILE A 159 15.84 2.89 3.14
C ILE A 159 14.90 1.84 3.76
N GLN A 160 13.78 1.56 3.08
CA GLN A 160 12.70 0.73 3.59
C GLN A 160 12.95 -0.76 3.44
N GLN A 161 13.84 -1.19 2.52
CA GLN A 161 13.97 -2.59 2.13
C GLN A 161 15.39 -3.15 2.24
N SER A 162 16.43 -2.36 1.96
CA SER A 162 17.77 -2.93 1.73
C SER A 162 18.92 -2.25 2.47
N CYS A 163 18.73 -1.06 3.03
CA CYS A 163 19.80 -0.35 3.71
C CYS A 163 20.33 -1.13 4.93
N PRO A 164 21.64 -1.36 5.09
CA PRO A 164 22.17 -2.05 6.27
C PRO A 164 21.84 -1.33 7.58
N VAL A 165 21.87 0.01 7.58
CA VAL A 165 21.57 0.86 8.75
C VAL A 165 20.16 0.65 9.28
N THR A 166 19.21 0.31 8.40
CA THR A 166 17.81 0.09 8.79
C THR A 166 17.46 -1.37 9.03
N HIS A 167 18.43 -2.30 8.97
CA HIS A 167 18.16 -3.74 9.05
C HIS A 167 17.39 -4.14 10.31
N GLY A 168 17.86 -3.77 11.50
CA GLY A 168 17.18 -4.10 12.76
C GLY A 168 15.76 -3.53 12.85
N TRP A 169 15.52 -2.35 12.28
CA TRP A 169 14.19 -1.75 12.22
C TRP A 169 13.25 -2.48 11.26
N ARG A 170 13.78 -3.02 10.15
CA ARG A 170 12.99 -3.87 9.23
C ARG A 170 12.56 -5.16 9.91
N VAL A 171 13.46 -5.80 10.67
CA VAL A 171 13.16 -7.01 11.45
C VAL A 171 12.08 -6.69 12.49
N GLN A 172 12.22 -5.61 13.26
CA GLN A 172 11.19 -5.21 14.23
C GLN A 172 9.82 -4.94 13.59
N ARG A 173 9.78 -4.26 12.43
CA ARG A 173 8.54 -4.01 11.69
C ARG A 173 7.89 -5.33 11.27
N HIS A 174 8.67 -6.26 10.74
CA HIS A 174 8.22 -7.59 10.37
C HIS A 174 7.63 -8.34 11.58
N ASP A 175 8.39 -8.42 12.68
CA ASP A 175 8.00 -9.19 13.86
C ASP A 175 6.72 -8.66 14.51
N LYS A 176 6.49 -7.35 14.46
CA LYS A 176 5.23 -6.74 14.93
C LYS A 176 4.03 -7.15 14.08
N ILE A 177 4.20 -7.28 12.77
CA ILE A 177 3.13 -7.76 11.87
C ILE A 177 2.84 -9.24 12.19
N VAL A 178 3.88 -10.07 12.27
CA VAL A 178 3.77 -11.50 12.64
C VAL A 178 3.07 -11.65 13.99
N THR A 179 3.47 -10.87 14.99
CA THR A 179 2.88 -10.89 16.34
C THR A 179 1.41 -10.48 16.32
N ALA A 180 1.03 -9.47 15.53
CA ALA A 180 -0.36 -9.05 15.41
C ALA A 180 -1.24 -10.16 14.79
N ILE A 181 -0.72 -10.87 13.79
CA ILE A 181 -1.41 -12.01 13.16
C ILE A 181 -1.51 -13.18 14.15
N CYS A 182 -0.42 -13.53 14.85
CA CYS A 182 -0.41 -14.57 15.88
C CYS A 182 -1.50 -14.34 16.92
N LYS A 183 -1.54 -13.11 17.47
CA LYS A 183 -2.53 -12.75 18.48
C LYS A 183 -3.95 -12.92 17.96
N HIS A 184 -4.24 -12.41 16.76
CA HIS A 184 -5.56 -12.52 16.15
C HIS A 184 -6.01 -13.98 15.93
N LEU A 185 -5.08 -14.85 15.51
CA LEU A 185 -5.33 -16.28 15.32
C LEU A 185 -5.53 -16.98 16.67
N GLY A 186 -4.67 -16.73 17.65
CA GLY A 186 -4.77 -17.30 19.00
C GLY A 186 -6.10 -16.93 19.70
N ASP A 187 -6.52 -15.66 19.59
CA ASP A 187 -7.81 -15.18 20.12
C ASP A 187 -9.03 -15.90 19.47
N ARG A 188 -8.83 -16.62 18.37
CA ARG A 188 -9.85 -17.40 17.64
C ARG A 188 -9.68 -18.91 17.77
N GLY A 189 -8.87 -19.37 18.73
CA GLY A 189 -8.70 -20.79 19.01
C GLY A 189 -7.86 -21.54 17.97
N TRP A 190 -7.04 -20.84 17.20
CA TRP A 190 -6.01 -21.49 16.39
C TRP A 190 -4.81 -21.86 17.25
N GLU A 191 -4.28 -23.06 17.02
CA GLU A 191 -2.95 -23.42 17.51
C GLU A 191 -1.91 -22.79 16.59
N VAL A 192 -0.96 -22.04 17.16
CA VAL A 192 0.01 -21.26 16.39
C VAL A 192 1.43 -21.62 16.81
N LEU A 193 2.22 -22.10 15.85
CA LEU A 193 3.67 -22.21 15.94
C LEU A 193 4.29 -21.01 15.21
N ARG A 194 4.94 -20.14 15.98
CA ARG A 194 5.72 -19.04 15.44
C ARG A 194 7.13 -19.52 15.12
N GLU A 195 7.59 -19.23 13.92
CA GLU A 195 8.98 -19.42 13.49
C GLU A 195 9.51 -20.87 13.71
N PRO A 196 8.74 -21.93 13.41
CA PRO A 196 9.18 -23.29 13.69
C PRO A 196 10.39 -23.70 12.83
N ASN A 197 11.33 -24.40 13.44
CA ASN A 197 12.42 -25.05 12.72
C ASN A 197 11.94 -26.37 12.13
N ILE A 198 11.78 -26.43 10.82
CA ILE A 198 11.34 -27.61 10.07
C ILE A 198 12.56 -28.26 9.41
N PRO A 199 13.01 -29.44 9.87
CA PRO A 199 14.12 -30.16 9.26
C PRO A 199 13.76 -30.62 7.84
N THR A 200 14.63 -30.31 6.88
CA THR A 200 14.55 -30.83 5.50
C THR A 200 15.93 -31.33 5.04
N PRO A 201 16.01 -32.18 4.00
CA PRO A 201 17.28 -32.61 3.41
C PRO A 201 18.14 -31.44 2.92
N ASN A 202 17.52 -30.32 2.59
CA ASN A 202 18.18 -29.09 2.15
C ASN A 202 18.51 -28.13 3.30
N GLY A 203 18.48 -28.63 4.55
CA GLY A 203 18.69 -27.85 5.77
C GLY A 203 17.39 -27.45 6.47
N LEU A 204 17.52 -26.58 7.48
CA LEU A 204 16.38 -26.08 8.24
C LEU A 204 15.58 -25.07 7.42
N ARG A 205 14.26 -25.28 7.36
CA ARG A 205 13.30 -24.30 6.84
C ARG A 205 12.57 -23.68 8.02
N LYS A 206 12.37 -22.36 7.97
CA LYS A 206 11.81 -21.59 9.07
C LYS A 206 10.72 -20.63 8.55
N PRO A 207 9.50 -21.13 8.26
CA PRO A 207 8.38 -20.24 7.94
C PRO A 207 8.04 -19.37 9.15
N ASP A 208 7.49 -18.18 8.94
CA ASP A 208 7.12 -17.31 10.05
C ASP A 208 6.00 -17.91 10.91
N LEU A 209 5.02 -18.56 10.28
CA LEU A 209 3.84 -19.09 10.94
C LEU A 209 3.43 -20.45 10.38
N VAL A 210 3.19 -21.38 11.29
CA VAL A 210 2.41 -22.60 11.03
C VAL A 210 1.27 -22.61 12.03
N PHE A 211 0.05 -22.76 11.56
CA PHE A 211 -1.10 -22.77 12.45
C PHE A 211 -2.21 -23.67 11.93
N TRP A 212 -3.04 -24.18 12.84
CA TRP A 212 -4.14 -25.08 12.51
C TRP A 212 -5.28 -24.97 13.51
N ASN A 213 -6.44 -25.47 13.10
CA ASN A 213 -7.61 -25.65 13.94
C ASN A 213 -8.27 -27.01 13.60
N SER A 214 -9.48 -27.23 14.10
CA SER A 214 -10.25 -28.46 13.84
C SER A 214 -10.61 -28.69 12.37
N VAL A 215 -10.49 -27.68 11.50
CA VAL A 215 -10.93 -27.72 10.09
C VAL A 215 -9.77 -27.71 9.10
N GLN A 216 -8.69 -26.97 9.36
CA GLN A 216 -7.63 -26.71 8.37
C GLN A 216 -6.28 -26.37 9.02
N SER A 217 -5.21 -26.47 8.23
CA SER A 217 -3.84 -26.09 8.61
C SER A 217 -3.19 -25.23 7.54
N PHE A 218 -2.26 -24.36 7.94
CA PHE A 218 -1.59 -23.42 7.06
C PHE A 218 -0.11 -23.29 7.37
N VAL A 219 0.64 -22.97 6.33
CA VAL A 219 2.02 -22.44 6.42
C VAL A 219 2.02 -21.08 5.77
N VAL A 220 2.36 -20.04 6.53
CA VAL A 220 2.30 -18.64 6.10
C VAL A 220 3.60 -17.93 6.46
N ASP A 221 4.18 -17.27 5.47
CA ASP A 221 5.29 -16.33 5.64
C ASP A 221 4.78 -14.89 5.48
N VAL A 222 5.38 -13.94 6.18
CA VAL A 222 5.04 -12.52 6.14
C VAL A 222 6.16 -11.76 5.45
N GLN A 223 5.82 -10.97 4.43
CA GLN A 223 6.84 -10.19 3.72
C GLN A 223 6.39 -8.74 3.50
N VAL A 224 7.28 -7.80 3.83
CA VAL A 224 7.17 -6.41 3.39
C VAL A 224 8.13 -6.19 2.22
N CYS A 225 7.63 -6.13 0.98
CA CYS A 225 8.44 -6.06 -0.24
C CYS A 225 8.67 -4.63 -0.76
N ALA A 226 9.55 -4.52 -1.76
CA ALA A 226 9.70 -3.32 -2.56
C ALA A 226 8.44 -3.03 -3.39
N ASP A 227 8.24 -1.76 -3.71
CA ASP A 227 7.16 -1.27 -4.57
C ASP A 227 7.56 -1.25 -6.05
N MET A 228 8.87 -1.28 -6.32
CA MET A 228 9.48 -1.29 -7.64
C MET A 228 10.42 -2.49 -7.75
N GLY A 229 10.30 -3.27 -8.83
CA GLY A 229 11.15 -4.44 -9.08
C GLY A 229 10.59 -5.34 -10.18
N VAL A 230 11.27 -6.46 -10.42
CA VAL A 230 10.89 -7.48 -11.44
C VAL A 230 9.62 -8.23 -11.06
N ALA A 231 9.25 -8.24 -9.77
CA ALA A 231 8.18 -9.05 -9.22
C ALA A 231 7.15 -8.18 -8.49
N THR A 232 5.87 -8.37 -8.80
CA THR A 232 4.73 -7.76 -8.09
C THR A 232 4.57 -8.37 -6.69
N PRO A 233 3.77 -7.77 -5.79
CA PRO A 233 3.42 -8.41 -4.52
C PRO A 233 2.77 -9.80 -4.68
N ASN A 234 2.02 -10.05 -5.77
CA ASN A 234 1.48 -11.39 -6.05
C ASN A 234 2.59 -12.36 -6.46
N ASP A 235 3.55 -11.93 -7.27
CA ASP A 235 4.68 -12.79 -7.67
C ASP A 235 5.57 -13.14 -6.47
N ALA A 236 5.69 -12.22 -5.50
CA ALA A 236 6.33 -12.49 -4.22
C ALA A 236 5.54 -13.52 -3.41
N HIS A 237 4.21 -13.42 -3.41
CA HIS A 237 3.33 -14.38 -2.76
C HIS A 237 3.49 -15.80 -3.32
N GLU A 238 3.48 -15.93 -4.65
CA GLU A 238 3.66 -17.21 -5.36
C GLU A 238 5.02 -17.83 -5.06
N ARG A 239 6.10 -17.04 -5.13
CA ARG A 239 7.45 -17.54 -4.82
C ARG A 239 7.57 -18.09 -3.41
N ILE A 240 6.98 -17.42 -2.42
CA ILE A 240 6.96 -17.91 -1.03
C ILE A 240 6.17 -19.22 -0.93
N ARG A 241 4.99 -19.26 -1.55
CA ARG A 241 4.15 -20.46 -1.56
C ARG A 241 4.92 -21.65 -2.12
N ASP A 242 5.56 -21.49 -3.26
CA ASP A 242 6.28 -22.56 -3.95
C ASP A 242 7.51 -23.00 -3.17
N TYR A 243 8.21 -22.06 -2.52
CA TYR A 243 9.37 -22.36 -1.68
C TYR A 243 9.03 -23.30 -0.50
N TYR A 244 7.87 -23.12 0.13
CA TYR A 244 7.45 -23.96 1.26
C TYR A 244 6.61 -25.18 0.86
N ASN A 245 5.97 -25.16 -0.30
CA ASN A 245 5.11 -26.25 -0.78
C ASN A 245 5.92 -27.47 -1.24
N THR A 246 6.52 -28.16 -0.27
CA THR A 246 7.31 -29.38 -0.47
C THR A 246 6.64 -30.55 0.25
N PRO A 247 6.82 -31.81 -0.22
CA PRO A 247 6.26 -32.99 0.44
C PRO A 247 6.66 -33.11 1.92
N ILE A 248 7.89 -32.71 2.25
CA ILE A 248 8.47 -32.83 3.59
C ILE A 248 7.82 -31.86 4.56
N ILE A 249 7.65 -30.59 4.16
CA ILE A 249 6.96 -29.61 4.99
C ILE A 249 5.48 -29.99 5.13
N ARG A 250 4.86 -30.45 4.04
CA ARG A 250 3.48 -30.95 4.06
C ARG A 250 3.30 -32.07 5.07
N GLN A 251 4.19 -33.06 5.08
CA GLN A 251 4.16 -34.18 6.02
C GLN A 251 4.40 -33.72 7.46
N TRP A 252 5.36 -32.82 7.68
CA TRP A 252 5.69 -32.30 9.02
C TRP A 252 4.52 -31.56 9.67
N VAL A 253 3.79 -30.76 8.89
CA VAL A 253 2.59 -30.03 9.38
C VAL A 253 1.41 -30.97 9.51
N ASN A 254 1.22 -31.91 8.58
CA ASN A 254 0.16 -32.91 8.66
C ASN A 254 0.30 -33.80 9.91
N GLY A 255 1.52 -34.20 10.26
CA GLY A 255 1.78 -34.97 11.47
C GLY A 255 1.45 -34.25 12.78
N ARG A 256 1.36 -32.91 12.77
CA ARG A 256 0.97 -32.11 13.95
C ARG A 256 -0.51 -31.75 13.96
N SER A 257 -1.02 -31.33 12.81
CA SER A 257 -2.38 -30.80 12.67
C SER A 257 -3.43 -31.85 12.32
N GLY A 258 -3.00 -33.05 11.90
CA GLY A 258 -3.84 -34.09 11.32
C GLY A 258 -4.43 -33.71 9.95
N LYS A 259 -3.94 -32.63 9.33
CA LYS A 259 -4.51 -32.07 8.09
C LYS A 259 -3.43 -31.63 7.10
N PRO A 260 -3.68 -31.77 5.79
CA PRO A 260 -2.76 -31.24 4.79
C PRO A 260 -2.74 -29.70 4.83
N PRO A 261 -1.56 -29.07 4.94
CA PRO A 261 -1.48 -27.61 4.96
C PRO A 261 -1.80 -26.95 3.63
N VAL A 262 -2.40 -25.77 3.74
CA VAL A 262 -2.47 -24.75 2.70
C VAL A 262 -1.23 -23.85 2.82
N PHE A 263 -0.44 -23.79 1.75
CA PHE A 263 0.74 -22.92 1.67
C PHE A 263 0.35 -21.55 1.14
N SER A 264 0.76 -20.50 1.86
CA SER A 264 0.40 -19.14 1.51
C SER A 264 1.37 -18.11 2.10
N SER A 265 1.08 -16.83 1.92
CA SER A 265 1.87 -15.74 2.48
C SER A 265 1.05 -14.46 2.66
N ILE A 266 1.49 -13.62 3.59
CA ILE A 266 0.98 -12.26 3.80
C ILE A 266 2.02 -11.26 3.31
N VAL A 267 1.82 -10.77 2.10
CA VAL A 267 2.73 -9.88 1.39
C VAL A 267 2.08 -8.50 1.24
N MET A 268 2.82 -7.47 1.63
CA MET A 268 2.50 -6.08 1.35
C MET A 268 3.77 -5.32 0.96
N ASN A 269 3.66 -4.23 0.22
CA ASN A 269 4.80 -3.35 -0.02
C ASN A 269 4.94 -2.31 1.10
N TRP A 270 6.08 -1.63 1.14
CA TRP A 270 6.36 -0.58 2.14
C TRP A 270 5.42 0.65 2.08
N ARG A 271 4.58 0.76 1.05
CA ARG A 271 3.52 1.79 0.93
C ARG A 271 2.18 1.34 1.52
N GLY A 272 2.09 0.10 1.98
CA GLY A 272 0.87 -0.49 2.55
C GLY A 272 -0.11 -1.00 1.50
N ALA A 273 0.34 -1.34 0.29
CA ALA A 273 -0.46 -2.07 -0.67
C ALA A 273 -0.23 -3.58 -0.48
N TRP A 274 -1.30 -4.34 -0.37
CA TRP A 274 -1.26 -5.79 -0.16
C TRP A 274 -1.37 -6.53 -1.49
N ALA A 275 -0.77 -7.72 -1.55
CA ALA A 275 -1.06 -8.68 -2.61
C ALA A 275 -2.54 -9.13 -2.51
N GLN A 276 -3.23 -9.27 -3.65
CA GLN A 276 -4.63 -9.73 -3.66
C GLN A 276 -4.73 -11.16 -3.11
N ALA A 277 -3.76 -12.01 -3.44
CA ALA A 277 -3.69 -13.37 -2.91
C ALA A 277 -3.52 -13.38 -1.39
N SER A 278 -2.66 -12.52 -0.85
CA SER A 278 -2.49 -12.35 0.59
C SER A 278 -3.73 -11.84 1.31
N TYR A 279 -4.50 -10.95 0.68
CA TYR A 279 -5.80 -10.54 1.20
C TYR A 279 -6.77 -11.71 1.28
N ASN A 280 -6.88 -12.48 0.20
CA ASN A 280 -7.77 -13.65 0.16
C ASN A 280 -7.39 -14.66 1.27
N THR A 281 -6.11 -14.93 1.44
CA THR A 281 -5.60 -15.74 2.56
C THR A 281 -5.99 -15.14 3.89
N PHE A 282 -5.68 -13.86 4.12
CA PHE A 282 -5.99 -13.19 5.38
C PHE A 282 -7.50 -13.25 5.72
N LYS A 283 -8.39 -13.11 4.72
CA LYS A 283 -9.84 -13.29 4.91
C LYS A 283 -10.21 -14.74 5.24
N ALA A 284 -9.62 -15.72 4.57
CA ALA A 284 -9.83 -17.15 4.86
C ALA A 284 -9.40 -17.53 6.29
N LEU A 285 -8.46 -16.78 6.88
CA LEU A 285 -8.03 -16.91 8.27
C LEU A 285 -8.98 -16.24 9.28
N GLY A 286 -10.11 -15.70 8.83
CA GLY A 286 -11.02 -14.92 9.67
C GLY A 286 -10.50 -13.51 9.96
N GLY A 287 -9.59 -13.00 9.14
CA GLY A 287 -9.13 -11.60 9.20
C GLY A 287 -10.25 -10.62 8.87
N THR A 288 -10.41 -9.60 9.73
CA THR A 288 -11.37 -8.51 9.50
C THR A 288 -10.71 -7.34 8.77
N ASP A 289 -11.52 -6.51 8.12
CA ASP A 289 -11.00 -5.36 7.37
C ASP A 289 -10.39 -4.32 8.33
N GLU A 290 -10.92 -4.23 9.55
CA GLU A 290 -10.39 -3.42 10.64
C GLU A 290 -8.99 -3.87 11.05
N LEU A 291 -8.76 -5.18 11.17
CA LEU A 291 -7.43 -5.69 11.50
C LEU A 291 -6.45 -5.48 10.34
N GLY A 292 -6.84 -5.78 9.11
CA GLY A 292 -5.97 -5.55 7.95
C GLY A 292 -5.57 -4.08 7.82
N LYS A 293 -6.51 -3.17 8.09
CA LYS A 293 -6.26 -1.72 8.19
C LYS A 293 -5.32 -1.38 9.34
N LEU A 294 -5.51 -1.95 10.53
CA LEU A 294 -4.64 -1.74 11.69
C LEU A 294 -3.20 -2.22 11.42
N ILE A 295 -3.03 -3.40 10.83
CA ILE A 295 -1.73 -3.95 10.43
C ILE A 295 -1.05 -2.99 9.44
N THR A 296 -1.79 -2.53 8.44
CA THR A 296 -1.29 -1.58 7.43
C THR A 296 -0.82 -0.27 8.08
N VAL A 297 -1.61 0.28 9.00
CA VAL A 297 -1.30 1.50 9.74
C VAL A 297 -0.03 1.33 10.58
N ARG A 298 0.07 0.27 11.36
CA ARG A 298 1.26 -0.02 12.19
C ARG A 298 2.51 -0.21 11.34
N MET A 299 2.40 -0.91 10.22
CA MET A 299 3.50 -1.08 9.27
C MET A 299 3.99 0.27 8.75
N LEU A 300 3.08 1.19 8.41
CA LEU A 300 3.43 2.53 7.94
C LEU A 300 4.07 3.39 9.05
N GLU A 301 3.57 3.32 10.28
CA GLU A 301 4.16 4.02 11.44
C GLU A 301 5.59 3.57 11.70
N ASP A 302 5.84 2.26 11.73
CA ASP A 302 7.17 1.70 11.90
C ASP A 302 8.10 2.06 10.73
N SER A 303 7.56 2.10 9.51
CA SER A 303 8.30 2.53 8.32
C SER A 303 8.70 4.00 8.38
N VAL A 304 7.82 4.87 8.90
CA VAL A 304 8.11 6.29 9.17
C VAL A 304 9.14 6.43 10.28
N ARG A 305 9.00 5.69 11.37
CA ARG A 305 9.98 5.69 12.47
C ARG A 305 11.36 5.28 11.98
N MET A 306 11.44 4.21 11.20
CA MET A 306 12.67 3.74 10.58
C MET A 306 13.30 4.81 9.68
N TYR A 307 12.50 5.51 8.86
CA TYR A 307 12.99 6.63 8.06
C TYR A 307 13.53 7.77 8.94
N ARG A 308 12.84 8.15 10.02
CA ARG A 308 13.30 9.19 10.95
C ARG A 308 14.63 8.80 11.60
N MET A 309 14.78 7.55 12.02
CA MET A 309 16.03 7.03 12.59
C MET A 309 17.17 7.03 11.56
N PHE A 310 16.89 6.63 10.31
CA PHE A 310 17.87 6.70 9.22
C PHE A 310 18.37 8.13 8.99
N CYS A 311 17.46 9.10 8.96
CA CYS A 311 17.80 10.51 8.78
C CYS A 311 18.55 11.09 10.00
N GLY A 312 18.11 10.76 11.22
CA GLY A 312 18.71 11.23 12.47
C GLY A 312 20.10 10.65 12.72
N ALA A 313 20.33 9.37 12.39
CA ALA A 313 21.64 8.73 12.50
C ALA A 313 22.70 9.39 11.59
N GLY A 314 22.27 10.04 10.49
CA GLY A 314 23.17 10.79 9.61
C GLY A 314 23.54 12.18 10.15
N ALA A 315 22.70 12.78 11.01
CA ALA A 315 22.97 14.10 11.58
C ALA A 315 24.13 14.09 12.57
N LEU A 316 24.35 12.97 13.27
CA LEU A 316 25.47 12.78 14.21
C LEU A 316 26.83 12.56 13.54
N ARG A 317 26.87 12.25 12.23
CA ARG A 317 28.12 11.98 11.49
C ARG A 317 28.67 13.18 10.72
N ASN A 318 27.93 14.28 10.62
CA ASN A 318 28.37 15.50 9.93
C ASN A 318 28.89 16.58 10.89
N VAL A 319 29.32 16.20 12.10
CA VAL A 319 29.87 17.10 13.13
C VAL A 319 31.40 16.95 13.28
N HIS A 320 32.06 16.32 12.32
CA HIS A 320 33.52 16.18 12.30
C HIS A 320 34.07 16.56 10.92
#